data_AF-A0A0F9K1R4-F1
#
_entry.id   AF-A0A0F9K1R4-F1
#
_cell.length_a   1.000
_cell.length_b   1.000
_cell.length_c   1.000
_cell.angle_alpha   90.00
_cell.angle_beta   90.00
_cell.angle_gamma   90.00
#
_symmetry.space_group_name_H-M   'P 1'
#
loop_
_entity.id
_entity.type
_entity.pdbx_description
1 polymer ?
#
loop_
_entity_poly.entity_id
_entity_poly.type
_entity_poly.pdbx_seq_one_letter_code
_entity_poly.pdbx_strand_id
1 'polypeptide(L)'
;MTTQSERGWNPHEYLQEVGRIQGAVHEFAERMLLKLNQKYHAGYRGWDDPDMADVIRRKLEDHAKALVDGDWKQAVDVANFAMMLHHLGYEEAIAKGAAILGKGEPNES
;
A
#
# COMPACT_ATOMS: atom_id res chain seq x y z
N MET A 1 23.90 -27.21 -9.41
CA MET A 1 23.54 -26.07 -8.54
C MET A 1 24.39 -24.89 -8.94
N THR A 2 23.90 -24.08 -9.86
CA THR A 2 24.61 -22.91 -10.38
C THR A 2 24.29 -21.75 -9.46
N THR A 3 25.28 -21.28 -8.71
CA THR A 3 25.17 -20.09 -7.86
C THR A 3 24.87 -18.87 -8.74
N GLN A 4 24.00 -18.02 -8.24
CA GLN A 4 23.46 -16.79 -8.84
C GLN A 4 24.53 -15.67 -9.00
N SER A 5 25.78 -16.01 -9.33
CA SER A 5 26.92 -15.08 -9.33
C SER A 5 27.47 -14.74 -10.71
N GLU A 6 26.83 -15.18 -11.81
CA GLU A 6 27.27 -14.87 -13.18
C GLU A 6 26.28 -14.00 -13.98
N ARG A 7 25.32 -13.33 -13.32
CA ARG A 7 24.66 -12.17 -13.95
C ARG A 7 25.57 -10.96 -13.74
N GLY A 8 26.36 -10.64 -14.76
CA GLY A 8 27.19 -9.44 -14.77
C GLY A 8 26.36 -8.23 -14.34
N TRP A 9 26.76 -7.59 -13.25
CA TRP A 9 26.16 -6.35 -12.80
C TRP A 9 26.40 -5.29 -13.88
N ASN A 10 25.34 -4.88 -14.57
CA ASN A 10 25.37 -3.75 -15.49
C ASN A 10 24.92 -2.50 -14.73
N PRO A 11 25.83 -1.57 -14.40
CA PRO A 11 25.50 -0.37 -13.63
C PRO A 11 24.42 0.49 -14.30
N HIS A 12 24.39 0.50 -15.64
CA HIS A 12 23.42 1.29 -16.39
C HIS A 12 22.01 0.70 -16.32
N GLU A 13 21.89 -0.62 -16.46
CA GLU A 13 20.60 -1.32 -16.28
C GLU A 13 20.10 -1.18 -14.84
N TYR A 14 20.99 -1.27 -13.86
CA TYR A 14 20.67 -1.05 -12.45
C TYR A 14 20.12 0.36 -12.21
N LEU A 15 20.79 1.40 -12.70
CA LEU A 15 20.36 2.79 -12.53
C LEU A 15 19.00 3.07 -13.22
N GLN A 16 18.79 2.49 -14.40
CA GLN A 16 17.49 2.60 -15.07
C GLN A 16 16.37 1.92 -14.29
N GLU A 17 16.63 0.74 -13.73
CA GLU A 17 15.64 0.02 -12.92
C GLU A 17 15.31 0.79 -11.64
N VAL A 18 16.32 1.32 -10.94
CA VAL A 18 16.10 2.19 -9.78
C VAL A 18 15.24 3.40 -10.16
N GLY A 19 15.52 4.04 -11.30
CA GLY A 19 14.73 5.17 -11.79
C GLY A 19 13.26 4.80 -12.05
N ARG A 20 13.00 3.63 -12.66
CA ARG A 20 11.62 3.13 -12.88
C ARG A 20 10.89 2.87 -11.57
N ILE A 21 11.56 2.22 -10.61
CA ILE A 21 10.98 1.94 -9.28
C ILE A 21 10.65 3.25 -8.57
N GLN A 22 11.58 4.21 -8.55
CA GLN A 22 11.35 5.52 -7.94
C GLN A 22 10.18 6.26 -8.59
N GLY A 23 10.11 6.25 -9.93
CA GLY A 23 8.99 6.84 -10.67
C GLY A 23 7.65 6.24 -10.25
N ALA A 24 7.56 4.90 -10.21
CA ALA A 24 6.34 4.20 -9.81
C ALA A 24 5.93 4.52 -8.36
N VAL A 25 6.90 4.58 -7.43
CA VAL A 25 6.65 4.94 -6.03
C VAL A 25 6.15 6.37 -5.91
N HIS A 26 6.78 7.33 -6.58
CA HIS A 26 6.35 8.73 -6.54
C HIS A 26 4.95 8.92 -7.12
N GLU A 27 4.66 8.32 -8.28
CA GLU A 27 3.33 8.40 -8.89
C GLU A 27 2.23 7.84 -7.96
N PHE A 28 2.51 6.73 -7.27
CA PHE A 28 1.57 6.16 -6.30
C PHE A 28 1.41 7.05 -5.05
N ALA A 29 2.52 7.57 -4.51
CA ALA A 29 2.51 8.47 -3.37
C ALA A 29 1.76 9.79 -3.65
N GLU A 30 1.88 10.34 -4.86
CA GLU A 30 1.13 11.52 -5.27
C GLU A 30 -0.38 11.27 -5.25
N ARG A 31 -0.84 10.11 -5.74
CA ARG A 31 -2.25 9.71 -5.68
C ARG A 31 -2.74 9.54 -4.23
N MET A 32 -1.91 8.92 -3.38
CA MET A 32 -2.18 8.79 -1.95
C MET A 32 -2.39 10.17 -1.30
N LEU A 33 -1.43 11.07 -1.49
CA LEU A 33 -1.47 12.43 -0.95
C LEU A 33 -2.67 13.22 -1.46
N LEU A 34 -2.94 13.18 -2.77
CA LEU A 34 -4.10 13.85 -3.37
C LEU A 34 -5.41 13.41 -2.69
N LYS A 35 -5.58 12.10 -2.48
CA LYS A 35 -6.79 11.55 -1.85
C LYS A 35 -6.91 11.92 -0.38
N LEU A 36 -5.80 11.94 0.35
CA LEU A 36 -5.77 12.40 1.75
C LEU A 36 -6.16 13.87 1.86
N ASN A 37 -5.63 14.73 0.97
CA ASN A 37 -5.97 16.14 0.92
C ASN A 37 -7.46 16.34 0.60
N GLN A 38 -8.02 15.59 -0.36
CA GLN A 38 -9.45 15.62 -0.65
C GLN A 38 -10.30 15.25 0.57
N LYS A 39 -9.94 14.18 1.29
CA LYS A 39 -10.62 13.76 2.53
C LYS A 39 -10.50 14.85 3.61
N TYR A 40 -9.32 15.46 3.76
CA TYR A 40 -9.11 16.55 4.69
C TYR A 40 -10.00 17.77 4.35
N HIS A 41 -10.08 18.17 3.08
CA HIS A 41 -10.97 19.27 2.68
C HIS A 41 -12.45 18.94 2.85
N ALA A 42 -12.84 17.66 2.75
CA ALA A 42 -14.20 17.18 3.04
C ALA A 42 -14.50 17.03 4.55
N GLY A 43 -13.58 17.40 5.44
CA GLY A 43 -13.79 17.37 6.89
C GLY A 43 -13.42 16.07 7.58
N TYR A 44 -12.90 15.07 6.85
CA TYR A 44 -12.37 13.86 7.48
C TYR A 44 -11.07 14.18 8.22
N ARG A 45 -10.96 13.73 9.47
CA ARG A 45 -9.82 13.96 10.40
C ARG A 45 -9.45 12.65 11.10
N GLY A 46 -8.47 12.71 12.00
CA GLY A 46 -8.11 11.59 12.88
C GLY A 46 -7.15 10.58 12.26
N TRP A 47 -6.41 10.98 11.21
CA TRP A 47 -5.37 10.14 10.61
C TRP A 47 -4.11 10.06 11.51
N ASP A 48 -3.96 11.04 12.40
CA ASP A 48 -2.90 11.24 13.39
C ASP A 48 -3.37 11.00 14.84
N ASP A 49 -4.62 10.58 15.02
CA ASP A 49 -5.24 10.36 16.33
C ASP A 49 -5.16 8.86 16.71
N PRO A 50 -4.44 8.50 17.78
CA PRO A 50 -4.37 7.11 18.26
C PRO A 50 -5.73 6.50 18.59
N ASP A 51 -6.71 7.30 19.03
CA ASP A 51 -8.05 6.82 19.36
C ASP A 51 -8.84 6.37 18.12
N MET A 52 -8.38 6.77 16.93
CA MET A 52 -8.96 6.37 15.65
C MET A 52 -8.34 5.08 15.08
N ALA A 53 -7.31 4.51 15.71
CA ALA A 53 -6.59 3.34 15.18
C ALA A 53 -7.53 2.15 14.90
N ASP A 54 -8.48 1.87 15.78
CA ASP A 54 -9.46 0.79 15.59
C ASP A 54 -10.41 1.04 14.40
N VAL A 55 -10.80 2.30 14.18
CA VAL A 55 -11.63 2.70 13.05
C VAL A 55 -10.85 2.59 11.74
N ILE A 56 -9.60 3.05 11.74
CA ILE A 56 -8.69 2.97 10.59
C ILE A 56 -8.41 1.50 10.25
N ARG A 57 -8.17 0.63 11.24
CA ARG A 57 -8.02 -0.82 11.03
C ARG A 57 -9.25 -1.43 10.36
N ARG A 58 -10.46 -1.16 10.87
CA ARG A 58 -11.68 -1.70 10.26
C ARG A 58 -11.83 -1.24 8.80
N LYS A 59 -11.54 0.03 8.52
CA LYS A 59 -11.55 0.55 7.15
C LYS A 59 -10.50 -0.12 6.26
N LEU A 60 -9.29 -0.38 6.77
CA LEU A 60 -8.28 -1.15 6.04
C LEU A 60 -8.82 -2.53 5.67
N GLU A 61 -9.39 -3.26 6.63
CA GLU A 61 -9.93 -4.60 6.40
C GLU A 61 -11.09 -4.59 5.40
N ASP A 62 -12.04 -3.66 5.55
CA ASP A 62 -13.19 -3.53 4.65
C ASP A 62 -12.74 -3.21 3.22
N HIS A 63 -11.80 -2.27 3.08
CA HIS A 63 -11.30 -1.90 1.76
C HIS A 63 -10.44 -2.99 1.14
N ALA A 64 -9.67 -3.74 1.93
CA ALA A 64 -8.87 -4.87 1.46
C ALA A 64 -9.77 -6.03 0.98
N LYS A 65 -10.86 -6.34 1.69
CA LYS A 65 -11.84 -7.37 1.26
C LYS A 65 -12.55 -6.99 -0.04
N ALA A 66 -12.80 -5.70 -0.25
CA ALA A 66 -13.49 -5.19 -1.43
C ALA A 66 -12.54 -4.86 -2.60
N LEU A 67 -11.23 -5.09 -2.44
CA LEU A 67 -10.27 -4.79 -3.49
C LEU A 67 -10.40 -5.82 -4.63
N VAL A 68 -10.54 -5.30 -5.85
CA VAL A 68 -10.59 -6.08 -7.09
C VAL A 68 -9.48 -5.62 -8.04
N ASP A 69 -9.06 -6.52 -8.92
CA ASP A 69 -8.02 -6.24 -9.89
C ASP A 69 -8.37 -5.02 -10.76
N GLY A 70 -7.40 -4.12 -10.90
CA GLY A 70 -7.55 -2.88 -11.67
C GLY A 70 -8.23 -1.71 -10.95
N ASP A 71 -8.78 -1.90 -9.74
CA ASP A 71 -9.31 -0.78 -8.95
C ASP A 71 -8.21 -0.02 -8.20
N TRP A 72 -7.51 0.83 -8.96
CA TRP A 72 -6.44 1.67 -8.42
C TRP A 72 -6.91 2.63 -7.32
N LYS A 73 -8.19 3.06 -7.34
CA LYS A 73 -8.71 4.00 -6.32
C LYS A 73 -8.85 3.31 -4.99
N GLN A 74 -9.33 2.07 -5.00
CA GLN A 74 -9.45 1.23 -3.83
C GLN A 74 -8.06 0.83 -3.30
N ALA A 75 -7.11 0.49 -4.18
CA ALA A 75 -5.72 0.23 -3.78
C ALA A 75 -5.10 1.43 -3.05
N VAL A 76 -5.35 2.66 -3.52
CA VAL A 76 -4.91 3.89 -2.84
C VAL A 76 -5.57 4.06 -1.47
N ASP A 77 -6.85 3.69 -1.29
CA ASP A 77 -7.48 3.72 0.04
C ASP A 77 -6.83 2.73 1.01
N VAL A 78 -6.62 1.49 0.57
CA VAL A 78 -5.94 0.45 1.35
C VAL A 78 -4.55 0.93 1.77
N ALA A 79 -3.76 1.46 0.84
CA ALA A 79 -2.43 1.98 1.14
C ALA A 79 -2.47 3.18 2.10
N ASN A 80 -3.44 4.08 1.96
CA ASN A 80 -3.61 5.21 2.87
C ASN A 80 -3.94 4.75 4.29
N PHE A 81 -4.84 3.78 4.48
CA PHE A 81 -5.14 3.26 5.83
C PHE A 81 -3.96 2.51 6.44
N ALA A 82 -3.22 1.73 5.64
CA ALA A 82 -2.00 1.08 6.10
C ALA A 82 -0.93 2.11 6.52
N MET A 83 -0.75 3.18 5.74
CA MET A 83 0.17 4.28 6.06
C MET A 83 -0.21 4.99 7.36
N MET A 84 -1.50 5.28 7.58
CA MET A 84 -1.99 5.88 8.83
C MET A 84 -1.69 4.99 10.04
N LEU A 85 -1.96 3.68 9.95
CA LEU A 85 -1.65 2.74 11.03
C LEU A 85 -0.16 2.63 11.30
N HIS A 86 0.67 2.68 10.25
CA HIS A 86 2.12 2.72 10.40
C HIS A 86 2.56 3.98 11.13
N HIS A 87 2.02 5.14 10.74
CA HIS A 87 2.31 6.41 11.40
C HIS A 87 1.96 6.38 12.89
N LEU A 88 0.89 5.68 13.26
CA LEU A 88 0.43 5.50 14.64
C LEU A 88 1.16 4.36 15.40
N GLY A 89 2.02 3.57 14.76
CA GLY A 89 2.73 2.44 15.39
C GLY A 89 1.89 1.18 15.60
N TYR A 90 0.98 0.87 14.67
CA TYR A 90 0.08 -0.29 14.72
C TYR A 90 0.42 -1.34 13.65
N GLU A 91 1.64 -1.89 13.67
CA GLU A 91 2.15 -2.83 12.66
C GLU A 91 1.34 -4.13 12.59
N GLU A 92 0.83 -4.63 13.72
CA GLU A 92 -0.01 -5.82 13.76
C GLU A 92 -1.31 -5.65 12.95
N ALA A 93 -1.89 -4.45 12.99
CA ALA A 93 -3.10 -4.13 12.23
C ALA A 93 -2.83 -4.12 10.71
N ILE A 94 -1.65 -3.64 10.30
CA ILE A 94 -1.20 -3.67 8.90
C ILE A 94 -1.07 -5.12 8.43
N ALA A 95 -0.42 -5.98 9.22
CA ALA A 95 -0.24 -7.39 8.90
C ALA A 95 -1.59 -8.12 8.71
N LYS A 96 -2.59 -7.82 9.54
CA LYS A 96 -3.95 -8.36 9.40
C LYS A 96 -4.61 -7.94 8.09
N GLY A 97 -4.49 -6.66 7.71
CA GLY A 97 -4.96 -6.18 6.41
C GLY A 97 -4.26 -6.87 5.23
N ALA A 98 -2.94 -7.02 5.28
CA ALA A 98 -2.17 -7.72 4.25
C ALA A 98 -2.55 -9.20 4.13
N ALA A 99 -2.84 -9.86 5.25
CA ALA A 99 -3.28 -11.25 5.26
C ALA A 99 -4.65 -11.46 4.57
N ILE A 100 -5.51 -10.43 4.55
CA ILE A 100 -6.77 -10.48 3.78
C ILE A 100 -6.48 -10.50 2.28
N LEU A 101 -5.56 -9.64 1.82
CA LEU A 101 -5.15 -9.59 0.41
C LEU A 101 -4.52 -10.90 -0.06
N GLY A 102 -3.74 -11.56 0.79
CA GLY A 102 -3.11 -12.86 0.50
C GLY A 102 -4.05 -14.06 0.53
N LYS A 103 -5.34 -13.88 0.91
CA LYS A 103 -6.35 -14.94 1.03
C LYS A 103 -7.39 -14.93 -0.11
N GLY A 104 -7.22 -14.10 -1.15
CA GLY A 104 -8.00 -14.23 -2.38
C GLY A 104 -7.79 -15.63 -2.96
N GLU A 105 -8.86 -16.40 -3.11
CA GLU A 105 -8.81 -17.83 -3.44
C GLU A 105 -7.98 -18.13 -4.71
N PRO A 106 -7.29 -19.29 -4.77
CA PRO A 106 -6.77 -19.78 -6.03
C PRO A 106 -7.96 -19.97 -6.97
N ASN A 107 -7.88 -19.40 -8.18
CA ASN A 107 -8.77 -19.77 -9.27
C ASN A 107 -8.71 -21.30 -9.42
N GLU A 108 -9.73 -22.02 -8.94
CA GLU A 108 -9.96 -23.40 -9.33
C GLU A 108 -10.39 -23.39 -10.80
N SER A 109 -9.41 -23.72 -11.65
CA SER A 109 -9.45 -24.35 -12.98
C SER A 109 -10.79 -24.43 -13.71
#